data_AF-A0A6M0F5U7-F1
#
_entry.id   AF-A0A6M0F5U7-F1
#
_cell.length_a   1.000
_cell.length_b   1.000
_cell.length_c   1.000
_cell.angle_alpha   90.00
_cell.angle_beta   90.00
_cell.angle_gamma   90.00
#
_symmetry.space_group_name_H-M   'P 1'
#
loop_
_entity.id
_entity.type
_entity.pdbx_description
1 polymer ?
#
loop_
_entity_poly.entity_id
_entity_poly.type
_entity_poly.pdbx_seq_one_letter_code
_entity_poly.pdbx_strand_id
1 'polypeptide(L)'
;IDPNTCTCVGQTLREARLRSRSGALVLAIRRADGSLIVGPTADTRLQIKDMLICMGTTDQLRRLNQILSPLRTNLLRLPKRKTGTET
;
A
#
# COMPACT_ATOMS: atom_id res chain seq x y z
N ILE A 1 -5.35 1.57 2.95
CA ILE A 1 -6.60 1.04 2.37
C ILE A 1 -7.71 1.98 2.77
N ASP A 2 -8.30 2.65 1.78
CA ASP A 2 -9.37 3.60 2.03
C ASP A 2 -10.73 2.87 2.05
N PRO A 3 -11.56 3.07 3.09
CA PRO A 3 -12.86 2.40 3.22
C PRO A 3 -13.86 2.70 2.09
N ASN A 4 -13.74 3.86 1.45
CA ASN A 4 -14.75 4.36 0.52
C ASN A 4 -14.41 4.02 -0.95
N THR A 5 -13.20 3.55 -1.22
CA THR A 5 -12.70 3.39 -2.60
C THR A 5 -11.99 2.07 -2.90
N CYS A 6 -11.64 1.29 -1.88
CA CYS A 6 -10.93 0.03 -2.08
C CYS A 6 -11.90 -1.15 -2.23
N THR A 7 -11.95 -1.75 -3.41
CA THR A 7 -12.77 -2.95 -3.70
C THR A 7 -12.17 -4.25 -3.15
N CYS A 8 -10.93 -4.22 -2.67
CA CYS A 8 -10.22 -5.40 -2.14
C CYS A 8 -10.43 -5.60 -0.63
N VAL A 9 -11.23 -4.76 0.03
CA VAL A 9 -11.55 -4.89 1.46
C VAL A 9 -12.26 -6.21 1.72
N GLY A 10 -11.84 -6.94 2.76
CA GLY A 10 -12.38 -8.24 3.14
C GLY A 10 -11.77 -9.43 2.39
N GLN A 11 -11.11 -9.18 1.26
CA GLN A 11 -10.38 -10.19 0.50
C GLN A 11 -9.05 -10.53 1.16
N THR A 12 -8.62 -11.77 1.01
CA THR A 12 -7.28 -12.23 1.32
C THR A 12 -6.25 -11.70 0.32
N LEU A 13 -4.97 -11.67 0.69
CA LEU A 13 -3.89 -11.33 -0.24
C LEU A 13 -3.89 -12.25 -1.48
N ARG A 14 -4.28 -13.51 -1.32
CA ARG A 14 -4.45 -14.49 -2.40
C ARG A 14 -5.53 -14.07 -3.39
N GLU A 15 -6.70 -13.68 -2.89
CA GLU A 15 -7.85 -13.24 -3.71
C GLU A 15 -7.55 -11.92 -4.41
N ALA A 16 -6.94 -10.97 -3.70
CA ALA A 16 -6.56 -9.67 -4.26
C ALA A 16 -5.49 -9.77 -5.36
N ARG A 17 -4.72 -10.86 -5.38
CA ARG A 17 -3.68 -11.18 -6.38
C ARG A 17 -2.69 -10.02 -6.58
N LEU A 18 -2.35 -9.30 -5.50
CA LEU A 18 -1.57 -8.05 -5.57
C LEU A 18 -0.23 -8.27 -6.26
N ARG A 19 0.52 -9.32 -5.88
CA ARG A 19 1.84 -9.61 -6.47
C ARG A 19 1.77 -9.97 -7.95
N SER A 20 0.84 -10.83 -8.37
CA SER A 20 0.74 -11.21 -9.79
C SER A 20 0.20 -10.07 -10.66
N ARG A 21 -0.65 -9.20 -10.13
CA ARG A 21 -1.21 -8.06 -10.88
C ARG A 21 -0.28 -6.85 -10.96
N SER A 22 0.51 -6.60 -9.90
CA SER A 22 1.37 -5.42 -9.81
C SER A 22 2.86 -5.72 -9.93
N GLY A 23 3.31 -6.94 -9.64
CA GLY A 23 4.72 -7.30 -9.48
C GLY A 23 5.33 -6.92 -8.12
N ALA A 24 4.64 -6.10 -7.32
CA ALA A 24 5.14 -5.67 -6.01
C ALA A 24 4.93 -6.73 -4.92
N LEU A 25 5.88 -6.81 -4.00
CA LEU A 25 5.83 -7.69 -2.83
C LEU A 25 5.30 -6.93 -1.62
N VAL A 26 4.34 -7.51 -0.89
CA VAL A 26 3.89 -7.01 0.41
C VAL A 26 4.81 -7.61 1.48
N LEU A 27 5.54 -6.76 2.19
CA LEU A 27 6.46 -7.15 3.26
C LEU A 27 5.77 -7.18 4.63
N ALA A 28 4.89 -6.20 4.88
CA ALA A 28 4.16 -6.09 6.14
C ALA A 28 2.84 -5.35 5.97
N ILE A 29 1.92 -5.55 6.92
CA ILE A 29 0.65 -4.84 7.03
C ILE A 29 0.58 -4.23 8.42
N ARG A 30 0.41 -2.92 8.49
CA ARG A 30 0.10 -2.22 9.72
C ARG A 30 -1.42 -1.98 9.78
N ARG A 31 -2.05 -2.52 10.80
CA ARG A 31 -3.48 -2.38 11.07
C ARG A 31 -3.80 -1.02 11.70
N ALA A 32 -5.09 -0.68 11.72
CA ALA A 32 -5.58 0.56 12.29
C ALA A 32 -5.43 0.64 13.82
N ASP A 33 -5.43 -0.50 14.50
CA ASP A 33 -5.17 -0.64 15.93
C ASP A 33 -3.68 -0.44 16.30
N GLY A 34 -2.82 -0.27 15.29
CA GLY A 34 -1.39 -0.12 15.46
C GLY A 34 -0.60 -1.42 15.39
N SER A 35 -1.26 -2.58 15.30
CA SER A 35 -0.58 -3.87 15.20
C SER A 35 0.14 -4.02 13.85
N LEU A 36 1.30 -4.69 13.88
CA LEU A 36 2.15 -4.91 12.71
C LEU A 36 2.25 -6.40 12.39
N ILE A 37 1.80 -6.78 11.21
CA ILE A 37 1.90 -8.13 10.67
C ILE A 37 3.09 -8.15 9.71
N VAL A 38 4.19 -8.79 10.11
CA VAL A 38 5.38 -8.97 9.27
C VAL A 38 5.27 -10.27 8.49
N GLY A 39 5.59 -10.25 7.19
CA GLY A 39 5.49 -11.41 6.32
C GLY A 39 4.05 -11.94 6.20
N PRO A 40 3.08 -11.11 5.76
CA PRO A 40 1.69 -11.54 5.69
C PRO A 40 1.55 -12.72 4.74
N THR A 41 0.81 -13.74 5.18
CA THR A 41 0.54 -14.93 4.38
C THR A 41 -0.55 -14.66 3.35
N ALA A 42 -0.68 -15.57 2.37
CA ALA A 42 -1.70 -15.48 1.33
C ALA A 42 -3.14 -15.37 1.90
N ASP A 43 -3.37 -15.94 3.09
CA ASP A 43 -4.68 -15.97 3.75
C ASP A 43 -4.96 -14.73 4.63
N THR A 44 -3.98 -13.83 4.72
CA THR A 44 -4.14 -12.57 5.46
C THR A 44 -5.20 -11.71 4.78
N ARG A 45 -6.28 -11.40 5.51
CA ARG A 45 -7.36 -10.54 5.03
C ARG A 45 -6.99 -9.07 5.10
N LEU A 46 -7.25 -8.35 4.01
CA LEU A 46 -7.16 -6.91 3.93
C LEU A 46 -8.34 -6.26 4.64
N GLN A 47 -8.04 -5.33 5.53
CA GLN A 47 -9.01 -4.59 6.30
C GLN A 47 -8.96 -3.11 5.94
N ILE A 48 -10.07 -2.42 6.25
CA ILE A 48 -10.16 -0.97 6.15
C ILE A 48 -9.05 -0.33 7.00
N LYS A 49 -8.46 0.77 6.51
CA LYS A 49 -7.36 1.50 7.16
C LYS A 49 -6.03 0.74 7.30
N ASP A 50 -5.90 -0.44 6.70
CA ASP A 50 -4.60 -1.11 6.60
C ASP A 50 -3.59 -0.25 5.83
N MET A 51 -2.36 -0.22 6.32
CA MET A 51 -1.21 0.34 5.63
C MET A 51 -0.29 -0.80 5.22
N LEU A 52 -0.16 -0.99 3.90
CA LEU A 52 0.70 -2.02 3.34
C LEU A 52 2.10 -1.44 3.13
N ILE A 53 3.09 -2.15 3.64
CA ILE A 53 4.50 -1.89 3.37
C ILE A 53 4.90 -2.82 2.23
N CYS A 54 5.19 -2.24 1.07
CA CYS A 54 5.49 -2.97 -0.15
C CYS A 54 6.88 -2.64 -0.70
N MET A 55 7.47 -3.58 -1.43
CA MET A 55 8.73 -3.43 -2.14
C MET A 55 8.56 -3.82 -3.61
N GLY A 56 9.17 -3.04 -4.50
CA GLY A 56 9.13 -3.24 -5.94
C GLY A 56 9.69 -2.02 -6.66
N THR A 57 9.69 -2.05 -7.99
CA THR A 57 10.03 -0.88 -8.81
C THR A 57 8.95 0.20 -8.70
N THR A 58 9.27 1.42 -9.11
CA THR A 58 8.32 2.54 -9.14
C THR A 58 7.05 2.19 -9.91
N ASP A 59 7.16 1.53 -11.06
CA ASP A 59 6.02 1.11 -11.88
C ASP A 59 5.17 0.03 -11.20
N GLN A 60 5.81 -0.94 -10.55
CA GLN A 60 5.11 -1.98 -9.79
C GLN A 60 4.32 -1.39 -8.63
N LEU A 61 4.94 -0.47 -7.86
CA LEU A 61 4.29 0.23 -6.76
C LEU A 61 3.15 1.14 -7.23
N ARG A 62 3.33 1.83 -8.37
CA ARG A 62 2.27 2.63 -9.00
C ARG A 62 1.07 1.76 -9.39
N ARG A 63 1.32 0.61 -10.00
CA ARG A 63 0.28 -0.35 -10.40
C ARG A 63 -0.42 -0.95 -9.19
N LEU A 64 0.33 -1.30 -8.14
CA LEU A 64 -0.24 -1.75 -6.86
C LEU A 64 -1.14 -0.67 -6.25
N ASN A 65 -0.72 0.59 -6.28
CA ASN A 65 -1.53 1.68 -5.77
C ASN A 65 -2.85 1.78 -6.53
N GLN A 66 -2.83 1.81 -7.86
CA GLN A 66 -4.02 1.84 -8.72
C GLN A 66 -5.01 0.70 -8.43
N ILE A 67 -4.51 -0.47 -8.07
CA ILE A 67 -5.33 -1.64 -7.70
C ILE A 67 -6.02 -1.44 -6.35
N LEU A 68 -5.30 -0.91 -5.36
CA LEU A 68 -5.81 -0.74 -4.00
C LEU A 68 -6.67 0.51 -3.85
N SER A 69 -6.43 1.52 -4.68
CA SER A 69 -7.24 2.73 -4.79
C SER A 69 -6.88 3.43 -6.10
N PRO A 70 -7.84 3.85 -6.94
CA PRO A 70 -7.52 4.84 -7.97
C PRO A 70 -6.98 6.07 -7.24
N LEU A 71 -5.69 6.36 -7.43
CA LEU A 71 -4.92 7.38 -6.74
C LEU A 71 -5.75 8.65 -6.49
N ARG A 72 -6.12 8.93 -5.24
CA ARG A 72 -6.27 10.33 -4.81
C ARG A 72 -4.85 10.87 -4.69
N THR A 73 -4.37 11.48 -5.77
CA THR A 73 -3.07 12.16 -5.95
C THR A 73 -2.66 13.11 -4.82
N ASN A 74 -3.55 13.44 -3.87
CA ASN A 74 -3.31 14.45 -2.84
C ASN A 74 -2.39 14.02 -1.66
N LEU A 75 -1.88 12.77 -1.64
CA LEU A 75 -0.99 12.27 -0.58
C LEU A 75 0.39 11.81 -1.07
N LEU A 76 0.73 12.05 -2.35
CA LEU A 76 2.14 12.05 -2.75
C LEU A 76 2.77 13.24 -2.02
N ARG A 77 3.42 12.97 -0.89
CA ARG A 77 4.15 13.94 -0.09
C ARG A 77 4.94 14.83 -1.04
N LEU A 78 4.62 16.13 -1.02
CA LEU A 78 5.47 17.15 -1.61
C LEU A 78 6.90 16.88 -1.12
N PRO A 79 7.90 16.77 -2.02
CA PRO A 79 9.28 16.67 -1.59
C PRO A 79 9.53 17.80 -0.60
N LYS A 80 10.04 17.49 0.60
CA LYS A 80 10.50 18.53 1.52
C LYS A 80 11.51 19.39 0.74
N ARG A 81 11.15 20.63 0.45
CA ARG A 81 12.02 21.63 -0.17
C ARG A 81 13.28 21.69 0.71
N LYS A 82 14.45 21.35 0.16
CA LYS A 82 15.72 21.62 0.84
C LYS A 82 15.80 23.14 1.02
N THR A 83 15.60 23.63 2.23
CA THR A 83 16.20 24.90 2.65
C THR A 83 17.70 24.61 2.80
N GLY A 84 18.43 24.79 1.70
CA GLY A 84 19.86 25.05 1.79
C GLY A 84 20.02 26.44 2.39
N THR A 85 20.58 26.51 3.58
CA THR A 85 21.22 27.72 4.08
C THR A 85 22.62 27.74 3.50
N GLU A 86 22.83 28.64 2.53
CA GLU A 86 24.14 29.16 2.15
C GLU A 86 24.84 29.75 3.38
N THR A 87 26.11 29.37 3.57
CA THR A 87 27.20 30.20 4.08
C THR A 87 28.50 29.60 3.58
#